data_AF-A0A7R9D313-F1
#
_entry.id   AF-A0A7R9D313-F1
#
_cell.length_a   1.000
_cell.length_b   1.000
_cell.length_c   1.000
_cell.angle_alpha   90.00
_cell.angle_beta   90.00
_cell.angle_gamma   90.00
#
_symmetry.space_group_name_H-M   'P 1'
#
loop_
_entity.id
_entity.type
_entity.pdbx_description
1 polymer ?
#
loop_
_entity_poly.entity_id
_entity_poly.type
_entity_poly.pdbx_seq_one_letter_code
_entity_poly.pdbx_strand_id
1 'polypeptide(L)'
;MLYRCESLAEIIWLNRQQIKEADRLKLKLALDPPGVADMLPSLNSQITQLLSSLVTSTFIIEKQPPQVMKTNTRFTSTVRLLVGGKLNVHMTPPQVKVTIISENQANALLKNDKMAKGDASGEILNNTGTMEYHQATRQLSVSFRNMQLKKIKRAEKKGTESVMDEKFSLLFQSQFSVGGGELVFQVWTLSLPVVVIVHGNQEPHAWATVTWDNAFAEPGRIPFAVPDKVAWQEVANALNMKFKAATGRSLTDDNLRFLGEKAFRNTQVADYSGMYLSWSQFCKEPLPERNFTFWEWFYAVMKLTREHLRQPWADGAIMGFVRKKQAEEMLSKCANGTFLLRFSDSELGGVTIAWVGEQSEVFMLQPFTSKDFAIRSLADRISDLPHLVYLYLDISKDQAFGKYYTPFNENQPVSSNGYVKPLLVTHVPGWGGPSMYMSSCPNTPQNMYQPQSPDPSTTRDTPSVSSAVSDSINSYHSAAIAGGDMDYDFIDLPTMDDQLDLNGITFGDFVPTFTKQL
;
A
#
# COMPACT_ATOMS: atom_id res chain seq x y z
N MET A 1 17.60 -15.99 -13.90
CA MET A 1 17.41 -16.85 -12.71
C MET A 1 17.02 -18.28 -13.10
N LEU A 2 15.90 -18.47 -13.82
CA LEU A 2 15.38 -19.79 -14.25
C LEU A 2 16.45 -20.74 -14.84
N TYR A 3 17.19 -20.29 -15.86
CA TYR A 3 18.22 -21.11 -16.52
C TYR A 3 19.28 -21.65 -15.54
N ARG A 4 19.75 -20.83 -14.59
CA ARG A 4 20.75 -21.26 -13.60
C ARG A 4 20.20 -22.36 -12.69
N CYS A 5 18.96 -22.21 -12.21
CA CYS A 5 18.31 -23.20 -11.35
C CYS A 5 18.04 -24.51 -12.11
N GLU A 6 17.59 -24.42 -13.36
CA GLU A 6 17.34 -25.59 -14.21
C GLU A 6 18.62 -26.37 -14.52
N SER A 7 19.69 -25.69 -14.93
CA SER A 7 20.99 -26.32 -15.19
C SER A 7 21.56 -26.96 -13.93
N LEU A 8 21.46 -26.30 -12.78
CA LEU A 8 21.93 -26.86 -11.51
C LEU A 8 21.10 -28.09 -11.11
N ALA A 9 19.77 -28.04 -11.24
CA ALA A 9 18.90 -29.19 -10.97
C ALA A 9 19.23 -30.38 -11.87
N GLU A 10 19.50 -30.13 -13.15
CA GLU A 10 19.89 -31.15 -14.12
C GLU A 10 21.22 -31.82 -13.74
N ILE A 11 22.24 -31.03 -13.40
CA ILE A 11 23.55 -31.55 -12.95
C ILE A 11 23.41 -32.37 -11.67
N ILE A 12 22.69 -31.85 -10.66
CA ILE A 12 22.48 -32.55 -9.39
C ILE A 12 21.73 -33.87 -9.62
N TRP A 13 20.69 -33.84 -10.47
CA TRP A 13 19.90 -35.02 -10.78
C TRP A 13 20.71 -36.09 -11.53
N LEU A 14 21.50 -35.70 -12.53
CA LEU A 14 22.36 -36.61 -13.28
C LEU A 14 23.44 -37.24 -12.39
N ASN A 15 24.10 -36.44 -11.55
CA ASN A 15 25.09 -36.96 -10.58
C ASN A 15 24.46 -37.97 -9.62
N ARG A 16 23.23 -37.73 -9.16
CA ARG A 16 22.50 -38.69 -8.31
C ARG A 16 22.25 -40.01 -9.04
N GLN A 17 21.83 -39.98 -10.31
CA GLN A 17 21.64 -41.20 -11.10
C GLN A 17 22.95 -41.96 -11.32
N GLN A 18 24.05 -41.24 -11.55
CA GLN A 18 25.38 -41.86 -11.69
C GLN A 18 25.84 -42.54 -10.39
N ILE A 19 25.65 -41.90 -9.22
CA ILE A 19 25.97 -42.49 -7.91
C ILE A 19 25.18 -43.79 -7.70
N LYS A 20 23.90 -43.80 -8.05
CA LYS A 20 23.04 -44.99 -7.95
C LYS A 20 23.44 -46.11 -8.89
N GLU A 21 23.80 -45.77 -10.12
CA GLU A 21 24.28 -46.78 -11.07
C GLU A 21 25.62 -47.36 -10.65
N ALA A 22 26.51 -46.55 -10.08
CA ALA A 22 27.75 -47.04 -9.47
C ALA A 22 27.48 -48.01 -8.32
N ASP A 23 26.55 -47.67 -7.42
CA ASP A 23 26.13 -48.54 -6.31
C ASP A 23 25.51 -49.86 -6.81
N ARG A 24 24.64 -49.80 -7.82
CA ARG A 24 24.06 -50.99 -8.47
C ARG A 24 25.12 -51.88 -9.11
N LEU A 25 26.12 -51.29 -9.78
CA LEU A 25 27.22 -52.04 -10.39
C LEU A 25 28.13 -52.68 -9.33
N LYS A 26 28.42 -51.95 -8.24
CA LYS A 26 29.16 -52.49 -7.09
C LYS A 26 28.48 -53.73 -6.53
N LEU A 27 27.17 -53.67 -6.28
CA LEU A 27 26.37 -54.79 -5.78
C LEU A 27 26.37 -55.99 -6.74
N LYS A 28 26.31 -55.76 -8.05
CA LYS A 28 26.35 -56.83 -9.06
C LYS A 28 27.70 -57.52 -9.17
N LEU A 29 28.79 -56.79 -8.95
CA LEU A 29 30.15 -57.29 -9.12
C LEU A 29 30.75 -57.83 -7.80
N ALA A 30 30.03 -57.76 -6.68
CA ALA A 30 30.47 -58.16 -5.34
C ALA A 30 31.85 -57.57 -4.95
N LEU A 31 32.10 -56.32 -5.36
CA LEU A 31 33.34 -55.61 -5.10
C LEU A 31 33.32 -55.05 -3.67
N ASP A 32 33.63 -55.89 -2.68
CA ASP A 32 33.99 -55.45 -1.33
C ASP A 32 35.50 -55.64 -1.10
N PRO A 33 36.34 -54.70 -1.57
CA PRO A 33 37.76 -54.72 -1.26
C PRO A 33 37.96 -54.53 0.26
N PRO A 34 38.65 -55.46 0.96
CA PRO A 34 38.90 -55.32 2.38
C PRO A 34 39.76 -54.07 2.64
N GLY A 35 39.26 -53.17 3.49
CA GLY A 35 39.99 -51.97 3.94
C GLY A 35 39.64 -50.65 3.23
N VAL A 36 38.73 -50.62 2.26
CA VAL A 36 38.27 -49.38 1.63
C VAL A 36 36.89 -48.99 2.15
N ALA A 37 36.77 -47.79 2.75
CA ALA A 37 35.50 -47.25 3.19
C ALA A 37 34.59 -46.93 2.00
N ASP A 38 33.34 -47.38 2.04
CA ASP A 38 32.37 -47.08 0.98
C ASP A 38 31.90 -45.63 1.06
N MET A 39 32.24 -44.84 0.03
CA MET A 39 31.87 -43.42 -0.04
C MET A 39 30.52 -43.19 -0.74
N LEU A 40 29.96 -44.19 -1.44
CA LEU A 40 28.72 -44.03 -2.23
C LEU A 40 27.52 -43.65 -1.36
N PRO A 41 27.30 -44.23 -0.16
CA PRO A 41 26.20 -43.82 0.71
C PRO A 41 26.32 -42.35 1.16
N SER A 42 27.53 -41.90 1.49
CA SER A 42 27.81 -40.52 1.89
C SER A 42 27.53 -39.53 0.75
N LEU A 43 28.02 -39.84 -0.46
CA LEU A 43 27.77 -39.03 -1.65
C LEU A 43 26.28 -38.97 -2.00
N ASN A 44 25.56 -40.09 -1.88
CA ASN A 44 24.12 -40.13 -2.12
C ASN A 44 23.34 -39.29 -1.09
N SER A 45 23.78 -39.27 0.17
CA SER A 45 23.22 -38.39 1.20
C SER A 45 23.45 -36.91 0.86
N GLN A 46 24.68 -36.53 0.53
CA GLN A 46 25.04 -35.16 0.19
C GLN A 46 24.29 -34.65 -1.06
N ILE A 47 24.25 -35.44 -2.14
CA ILE A 47 23.54 -35.03 -3.37
C ILE A 47 22.03 -34.91 -3.14
N THR A 48 21.46 -35.75 -2.27
CA THR A 48 20.04 -35.68 -1.91
C THR A 48 19.75 -34.45 -1.04
N GLN A 49 20.65 -34.06 -0.13
CA GLN A 49 20.56 -32.82 0.63
C GLN A 49 20.64 -31.58 -0.28
N LEU A 50 21.58 -31.57 -1.24
CA LEU A 50 21.70 -30.50 -2.22
C LEU A 50 20.44 -30.37 -3.08
N LEU A 51 19.89 -31.50 -3.53
CA LEU A 51 18.63 -31.51 -4.28
C LEU A 51 17.47 -30.99 -3.42
N SER A 52 17.38 -31.40 -2.15
CA SER A 52 16.36 -30.92 -1.22
C SER A 52 16.43 -29.41 -1.02
N SER A 53 17.63 -28.89 -0.73
CA SER A 53 17.85 -27.45 -0.59
C SER A 53 17.52 -26.67 -1.86
N LEU A 54 17.87 -27.20 -3.04
CA LEU A 54 17.53 -26.57 -4.30
C LEU A 54 16.01 -26.54 -4.54
N VAL A 55 15.33 -27.67 -4.31
CA VAL A 55 13.88 -27.79 -4.52
C VAL A 55 13.11 -26.86 -3.57
N THR A 56 13.48 -26.81 -2.28
CA THR A 56 12.81 -25.91 -1.31
C THR A 56 13.06 -24.45 -1.63
N SER A 57 14.28 -24.07 -2.05
CA SER A 57 14.64 -22.68 -2.36
C SER A 57 14.09 -22.17 -3.69
N THR A 58 13.60 -23.06 -4.56
CA THR A 58 13.10 -22.71 -5.90
C THR A 58 11.58 -22.72 -5.99
N PHE A 59 10.90 -22.93 -4.87
CA PHE A 59 9.47 -22.72 -4.73
C PHE A 59 9.21 -21.28 -4.28
N ILE A 60 8.87 -20.41 -5.23
CA ILE A 60 8.81 -18.95 -5.03
C ILE A 60 7.44 -18.38 -5.39
N ILE A 61 7.15 -17.21 -4.81
CA ILE A 61 5.98 -16.41 -5.16
C ILE A 61 6.38 -15.47 -6.31
N GLU A 62 5.74 -15.64 -7.46
CA GLU A 62 5.99 -14.83 -8.65
C GLU A 62 5.13 -13.55 -8.64
N LYS A 63 3.85 -13.67 -8.27
CA LYS A 63 2.96 -12.53 -8.01
C LYS A 63 2.53 -12.55 -6.55
N GLN A 64 3.02 -11.59 -5.77
CA GLN A 64 2.65 -11.43 -4.36
C GLN A 64 1.15 -11.12 -4.22
N PRO A 65 0.50 -11.57 -3.12
CA PRO A 65 -0.81 -11.08 -2.76
C PRO A 65 -0.74 -9.57 -2.42
N PRO A 66 -1.86 -8.84 -2.49
CA PRO A 66 -1.92 -7.47 -1.98
C PRO A 66 -1.45 -7.42 -0.53
N GLN A 67 -0.56 -6.50 -0.17
CA GLN A 67 -0.06 -6.39 1.20
C GLN A 67 -1.07 -5.72 2.15
N VAL A 68 -2.06 -5.02 1.62
CA VAL A 68 -3.23 -4.56 2.38
C VAL A 68 -4.45 -5.28 1.81
N MET A 69 -5.02 -6.20 2.59
CA MET A 69 -6.14 -7.05 2.16
C MET A 69 -7.42 -6.69 2.88
N LYS A 70 -8.48 -6.39 2.12
CA LYS A 70 -9.82 -6.22 2.68
C LYS A 70 -10.57 -7.56 2.74
N THR A 71 -11.22 -7.83 3.86
CA THR A 71 -12.10 -9.01 3.98
C THR A 71 -13.21 -8.98 2.93
N ASN A 72 -13.66 -10.15 2.50
CA ASN A 72 -14.66 -10.32 1.43
C ASN A 72 -14.26 -9.70 0.07
N THR A 73 -13.01 -9.32 -0.13
CA THR A 73 -12.51 -8.84 -1.43
C THR A 73 -11.71 -9.95 -2.11
N ARG A 74 -11.89 -10.10 -3.42
CA ARG A 74 -11.14 -11.09 -4.21
C ARG A 74 -9.71 -10.60 -4.41
N PHE A 75 -8.76 -11.52 -4.40
CA PHE A 75 -7.36 -11.22 -4.65
C PHE A 75 -6.69 -12.34 -5.44
N THR A 76 -5.54 -12.01 -6.02
CA THR A 76 -4.76 -12.91 -6.86
C THR A 76 -3.35 -13.09 -6.33
N SER A 77 -2.77 -14.25 -6.57
CA SER A 77 -1.35 -14.52 -6.32
C SER A 77 -0.91 -15.68 -7.20
N THR A 78 0.37 -15.71 -7.57
CA THR A 78 0.93 -16.77 -8.42
C THR A 78 2.19 -17.31 -7.78
N VAL A 79 2.30 -18.64 -7.69
CA VAL A 79 3.51 -19.32 -7.22
C VAL A 79 4.06 -20.23 -8.29
N ARG A 80 5.37 -20.42 -8.24
CA ARG A 80 6.14 -21.08 -9.28
C ARG A 80 7.22 -21.97 -8.69
N LEU A 81 7.43 -23.12 -9.33
CA LEU A 81 8.55 -24.01 -9.03
C LEU A 81 9.57 -23.95 -10.17
N LEU A 82 10.73 -23.32 -9.93
CA LEU A 82 11.72 -23.06 -10.99
C LEU A 82 12.36 -24.34 -11.54
N VAL A 83 12.42 -25.41 -10.75
CA VAL A 83 13.02 -26.71 -11.13
C VAL A 83 12.00 -27.74 -11.63
N GLY A 84 10.71 -27.40 -11.59
CA GLY A 84 9.62 -28.36 -11.83
C GLY A 84 9.57 -28.93 -13.25
N GLY A 85 10.02 -28.15 -14.24
CA GLY A 85 10.13 -28.60 -15.63
C GLY A 85 11.16 -29.72 -15.80
N LYS A 86 12.37 -29.54 -15.25
CA LYS A 86 13.51 -30.46 -15.39
C LYS A 86 13.40 -31.71 -14.52
N LEU A 87 12.78 -31.61 -13.35
CA LEU A 87 12.56 -32.74 -12.44
C LEU A 87 11.32 -33.58 -12.82
N ASN A 88 10.70 -33.33 -13.98
CA ASN A 88 9.49 -34.00 -14.46
C ASN A 88 8.31 -33.97 -13.46
N VAL A 89 8.25 -32.95 -12.58
CA VAL A 89 7.19 -32.78 -11.58
C VAL A 89 5.83 -32.55 -12.26
N HIS A 90 5.84 -32.01 -13.48
CA HIS A 90 4.64 -31.81 -14.31
C HIS A 90 3.91 -33.10 -14.71
N MET A 91 4.55 -34.26 -14.61
CA MET A 91 3.92 -35.56 -14.94
C MET A 91 2.87 -35.97 -13.89
N THR A 92 3.01 -35.47 -12.66
CA THR A 92 2.02 -35.61 -11.57
C THR A 92 1.84 -34.24 -10.93
N PRO A 93 1.07 -33.33 -11.57
CA PRO A 93 1.04 -31.93 -11.18
C PRO A 93 0.57 -31.78 -9.74
N PRO A 94 1.37 -31.17 -8.86
CA PRO A 94 1.02 -31.12 -7.45
C PRO A 94 -0.01 -30.06 -7.15
N GLN A 95 -0.76 -30.29 -6.08
CA GLN A 95 -1.64 -29.30 -5.51
C GLN A 95 -0.88 -28.37 -4.57
N VAL A 96 -1.18 -27.08 -4.67
CA VAL A 96 -0.72 -26.05 -3.76
C VAL A 96 -1.90 -25.60 -2.92
N LYS A 97 -1.72 -25.63 -1.60
CA LYS A 97 -2.67 -25.12 -0.62
C LYS A 97 -2.14 -23.82 -0.03
N VAL A 98 -3.02 -22.83 0.08
CA VAL A 98 -2.74 -21.52 0.65
C VAL A 98 -3.45 -21.39 2.00
N THR A 99 -2.73 -20.97 3.02
CA THR A 99 -3.30 -20.65 4.34
C THR A 99 -2.79 -19.30 4.80
N ILE A 100 -3.56 -18.60 5.62
CA ILE A 100 -3.09 -17.38 6.28
C ILE A 100 -2.62 -17.72 7.69
N ILE A 101 -1.44 -17.23 8.04
CA ILE A 101 -0.79 -17.46 9.33
C ILE A 101 -0.40 -16.12 9.95
N SER A 102 -0.36 -16.08 11.28
CA SER A 102 0.11 -14.91 12.04
C SER A 102 1.64 -14.90 12.14
N GLU A 103 2.19 -13.77 12.59
CA GLU A 103 3.62 -13.64 12.90
C GLU A 103 4.14 -14.72 13.86
N ASN A 104 3.41 -14.99 14.94
CA ASN A 104 3.79 -16.04 15.90
C ASN A 104 3.85 -17.44 15.25
N GLN A 105 2.93 -17.71 14.33
CA GLN A 105 2.87 -18.98 13.61
C GLN A 105 3.99 -19.10 12.56
N ALA A 106 4.34 -18.00 11.89
CA ALA A 106 5.50 -17.94 11.00
C ALA A 106 6.81 -18.17 11.76
N ASN A 107 6.93 -17.62 12.96
CA ASN A 107 8.08 -17.82 13.84
C ASN A 107 8.19 -19.28 14.32
N ALA A 108 7.06 -19.91 14.69
CA ALA A 108 7.03 -21.33 15.06
C ALA A 108 7.41 -22.25 13.88
N LEU A 109 6.95 -21.91 12.68
CA LEU A 109 7.28 -22.63 11.44
C LEU A 109 8.78 -22.71 11.15
N LEU A 110 9.51 -21.61 11.36
CA LEU A 110 10.97 -21.59 11.17
C LEU A 110 11.74 -22.42 12.20
N LYS A 111 11.19 -22.58 13.41
CA LYS A 111 11.81 -23.38 14.48
C LYS A 111 11.58 -24.89 14.30
N ASN A 112 10.99 -25.29 13.18
CA ASN A 112 10.65 -26.68 12.84
C ASN A 112 9.74 -27.35 13.89
N ASP A 113 9.05 -26.53 14.69
CA ASP A 113 8.03 -27.00 15.60
C ASP A 113 6.87 -27.44 14.72
N LYS A 114 6.58 -28.75 14.69
CA LYS A 114 5.55 -29.31 13.80
C LYS A 114 4.29 -28.47 14.01
N MET A 115 3.93 -27.67 13.00
CA MET A 115 2.68 -26.92 13.02
C MET A 115 1.60 -27.83 13.57
N ALA A 116 0.96 -27.43 14.67
CA ALA A 116 -0.27 -28.05 15.09
C ALA A 116 -1.21 -27.96 13.89
N LYS A 117 -1.34 -29.07 13.16
CA LYS A 117 -2.10 -29.18 11.92
C LYS A 117 -3.53 -28.74 12.22
N GLY A 118 -3.89 -27.51 11.89
CA GLY A 118 -5.26 -27.05 12.03
C GLY A 118 -5.47 -25.58 12.38
N ASP A 119 -4.49 -24.86 12.93
CA ASP A 119 -4.77 -23.53 13.45
C ASP A 119 -4.41 -22.42 12.44
N ALA A 120 -5.10 -22.37 11.30
CA ALA A 120 -4.96 -21.21 10.42
C ALA A 120 -5.47 -19.95 11.13
N SER A 121 -4.78 -18.81 10.92
CA SER A 121 -5.22 -17.52 11.46
C SER A 121 -6.46 -16.97 10.75
N GLY A 122 -6.98 -17.64 9.73
CA GLY A 122 -8.14 -17.18 8.98
C GLY A 122 -8.60 -18.17 7.92
N GLU A 123 -9.75 -17.87 7.31
CA GLU A 123 -10.41 -18.69 6.31
C GLU A 123 -10.30 -18.02 4.92
N ILE A 124 -9.59 -18.68 4.01
CA ILE A 124 -9.47 -18.27 2.60
C ILE A 124 -10.27 -19.23 1.73
N LEU A 125 -11.19 -18.70 0.93
CA LEU A 125 -11.89 -19.45 -0.10
C LEU A 125 -11.04 -19.59 -1.36
N ASN A 126 -11.25 -20.67 -2.12
CA ASN A 126 -10.52 -20.99 -3.35
C ASN A 126 -9.00 -21.05 -3.15
N ASN A 127 -8.58 -21.57 -1.99
CA ASN A 127 -7.20 -21.58 -1.53
C ASN A 127 -6.38 -22.79 -2.01
N THR A 128 -6.93 -23.64 -2.87
CA THR A 128 -6.23 -24.80 -3.43
C THR A 128 -6.20 -24.70 -4.93
N GLY A 129 -5.04 -24.94 -5.53
CA GLY A 129 -4.86 -24.90 -6.98
C GLY A 129 -3.86 -25.97 -7.41
N THR A 130 -4.03 -26.50 -8.62
CA THR A 130 -3.11 -27.49 -9.21
C THR A 130 -2.08 -26.76 -10.05
N MET A 131 -0.81 -27.12 -9.94
CA MET A 131 0.24 -26.55 -10.80
C MET A 131 0.05 -26.94 -12.26
N GLU A 132 0.22 -25.97 -13.15
CA GLU A 132 0.11 -26.13 -14.59
C GLU A 132 1.48 -25.91 -15.24
N TYR A 133 1.82 -26.77 -16.21
CA TYR A 133 3.06 -26.67 -16.97
C TYR A 133 2.81 -26.01 -18.33
N HIS A 134 3.39 -24.84 -18.52
CA HIS A 134 3.32 -24.11 -19.77
C HIS A 134 4.48 -24.52 -20.69
N GLN A 135 4.21 -25.33 -21.72
CA GLN A 135 5.25 -25.88 -22.61
C GLN A 135 6.06 -24.81 -23.36
N ALA A 136 5.41 -23.72 -23.80
CA ALA A 136 6.07 -22.64 -24.55
C ALA A 136 7.12 -21.90 -23.71
N THR A 137 6.84 -21.70 -22.42
CA THR A 137 7.71 -20.94 -21.50
C THR A 137 8.50 -21.85 -20.55
N ARG A 138 8.24 -23.16 -20.59
CA ARG A 138 8.77 -24.21 -19.69
C ARG A 138 8.53 -23.95 -18.20
N GLN A 139 7.45 -23.27 -17.87
CA GLN A 139 7.17 -22.84 -16.49
C GLN A 139 6.17 -23.77 -15.81
N LEU A 140 6.48 -24.18 -14.59
CA LEU A 140 5.53 -24.87 -13.71
C LEU A 140 5.04 -23.89 -12.65
N SER A 141 3.78 -23.47 -12.76
CA SER A 141 3.19 -22.42 -11.92
C SER A 141 1.73 -22.70 -11.61
N VAL A 142 1.21 -22.11 -10.54
CA VAL A 142 -0.22 -22.05 -10.26
C VAL A 142 -0.62 -20.62 -10.03
N SER A 143 -1.66 -20.17 -10.74
CA SER A 143 -2.21 -18.83 -10.62
C SER A 143 -3.56 -18.87 -9.92
N PHE A 144 -3.61 -18.32 -8.71
CA PHE A 144 -4.83 -18.18 -7.95
C PHE A 144 -5.51 -16.88 -8.36
N ARG A 145 -6.65 -16.96 -9.04
CA ARG A 145 -7.34 -15.79 -9.61
C ARG A 145 -8.53 -15.29 -8.78
N ASN A 146 -9.04 -16.11 -7.87
CA ASN A 146 -10.31 -15.87 -7.17
C ASN A 146 -10.22 -16.20 -5.68
N MET A 147 -9.05 -16.04 -5.05
CA MET A 147 -8.97 -16.22 -3.60
C MET A 147 -9.74 -15.10 -2.89
N GLN A 148 -10.35 -15.43 -1.75
CA GLN A 148 -11.08 -14.45 -0.94
C GLN A 148 -10.90 -14.75 0.54
N LEU A 149 -10.49 -13.75 1.31
CA LEU A 149 -10.38 -13.87 2.77
C LEU A 149 -11.76 -13.60 3.41
N LYS A 150 -12.38 -14.64 3.97
CA LYS A 150 -13.71 -14.56 4.60
C LYS A 150 -13.65 -14.10 6.05
N LYS A 151 -12.75 -14.70 6.83
CA LYS A 151 -12.61 -14.46 8.27
C LYS A 151 -11.14 -14.44 8.65
N ILE A 152 -10.82 -13.64 9.66
CA ILE A 152 -9.51 -13.58 10.29
C ILE A 152 -9.68 -13.68 11.81
N LYS A 153 -8.95 -14.59 12.43
CA LYS A 153 -8.76 -14.70 13.87
C LYS A 153 -7.62 -13.75 14.24
N ARG A 154 -7.84 -12.94 15.27
CA ARG A 154 -6.86 -11.97 15.76
C ARG A 154 -6.50 -12.29 17.18
N ALA A 155 -5.25 -12.05 17.55
CA ALA A 155 -4.84 -12.17 18.94
C ALA A 155 -5.54 -11.09 19.80
N GLU A 156 -5.86 -11.41 21.05
CA GLU A 156 -6.31 -10.40 22.00
C GLU A 156 -5.17 -9.41 22.25
N LYS A 157 -5.40 -8.12 21.96
CA LYS A 157 -4.40 -7.07 22.13
C LYS A 157 -4.42 -6.52 23.54
N LYS A 158 -3.24 -6.21 24.08
CA LYS A 158 -3.05 -5.51 25.36
C LYS A 158 -2.47 -4.12 25.09
N GLY A 159 -3.01 -3.08 25.73
CA GLY A 159 -2.46 -1.72 25.68
C GLY A 159 -2.84 -0.92 24.42
N THR A 160 -1.88 -0.19 23.84
CA THR A 160 -2.05 0.79 22.75
C THR A 160 -1.87 0.22 21.34
N GLU A 161 -1.74 -1.11 21.20
CA GLU A 161 -1.52 -1.75 19.91
C GLU A 161 -2.76 -1.66 19.01
N SER A 162 -2.59 -1.12 17.80
CA SER A 162 -3.68 -1.04 16.84
C SER A 162 -3.82 -2.37 16.13
N VAL A 163 -5.05 -2.78 15.83
CA VAL A 163 -5.35 -3.89 14.91
C VAL A 163 -4.56 -3.81 13.61
N MET A 164 -4.24 -2.59 13.15
CA MET A 164 -3.52 -2.34 11.90
C MET A 164 -2.02 -2.60 11.96
N ASP A 165 -1.50 -2.90 13.15
CA ASP A 165 -0.11 -3.30 13.36
C ASP A 165 0.05 -4.83 13.26
N GLU A 166 -1.06 -5.59 13.23
CA GLU A 166 -1.02 -7.05 13.16
C GLU A 166 -0.65 -7.52 11.74
N LYS A 167 0.48 -8.21 11.64
CA LYS A 167 1.03 -8.73 10.38
C LYS A 167 0.69 -10.21 10.24
N PHE A 168 0.23 -10.55 9.05
CA PHE A 168 -0.04 -11.92 8.62
C PHE A 168 0.81 -12.25 7.40
N SER A 169 0.87 -13.53 7.05
CA SER A 169 1.44 -13.96 5.78
C SER A 169 0.63 -15.11 5.20
N LEU A 170 0.60 -15.16 3.87
CA LEU A 170 0.12 -16.33 3.16
C LEU A 170 1.23 -17.36 3.10
N LEU A 171 0.91 -18.56 3.58
CA LEU A 171 1.74 -19.74 3.51
C LEU A 171 1.25 -20.59 2.33
N PHE A 172 2.09 -20.70 1.32
CA PHE A 172 1.86 -21.59 0.19
C PHE A 172 2.58 -22.90 0.49
N GLN A 173 1.88 -24.03 0.44
CA GLN A 173 2.45 -25.35 0.71
C GLN A 173 2.10 -26.31 -0.41
N SER A 174 3.06 -27.17 -0.77
CA SER A 174 2.86 -28.22 -1.76
C SER A 174 3.67 -29.45 -1.40
N GLN A 175 3.18 -30.61 -1.84
CA GLN A 175 3.86 -31.88 -1.69
C GLN A 175 3.85 -32.61 -3.02
N PHE A 176 5.00 -33.11 -3.43
CA PHE A 176 5.16 -33.89 -4.66
C PHE A 176 6.28 -34.91 -4.54
N SER A 177 6.25 -35.90 -5.43
CA SER A 177 7.32 -36.89 -5.53
C SER A 177 8.13 -36.71 -6.81
N VAL A 178 9.41 -37.05 -6.75
CA VAL A 178 10.37 -36.98 -7.87
C VAL A 178 11.06 -38.34 -8.00
N GLY A 179 11.39 -38.74 -9.24
CA GLY A 179 12.10 -39.98 -9.51
C GLY A 179 11.23 -41.24 -9.35
N GLY A 180 9.96 -41.18 -9.77
CA GLY A 180 9.06 -42.34 -9.70
C GLY A 180 8.58 -42.68 -8.29
N GLY A 181 8.49 -41.69 -7.39
CA GLY A 181 8.04 -41.88 -6.01
C GLY A 181 9.15 -42.03 -4.97
N GLU A 182 10.41 -42.04 -5.41
CA GLU A 182 11.55 -42.29 -4.51
C GLU A 182 11.81 -41.13 -3.52
N LEU A 183 11.70 -39.90 -3.99
CA LEU A 183 11.90 -38.71 -3.16
C LEU A 183 10.58 -37.98 -3.02
N VAL A 184 10.15 -37.73 -1.78
CA VAL A 184 8.97 -36.93 -1.48
C VAL A 184 9.42 -35.60 -0.92
N PHE A 185 9.10 -34.51 -1.61
CA PHE A 185 9.40 -33.16 -1.19
C PHE A 185 8.15 -32.50 -0.63
N GLN A 186 8.32 -31.87 0.53
CA GLN A 186 7.36 -30.90 1.07
C GLN A 186 8.00 -29.53 0.93
N VAL A 187 7.41 -28.68 0.10
CA VAL A 187 7.89 -27.31 -0.13
C VAL A 187 6.87 -26.33 0.42
N TRP A 188 7.37 -25.23 0.94
CA TRP A 188 6.53 -24.12 1.37
C TRP A 188 7.27 -22.80 1.18
N THR A 189 6.50 -21.72 1.05
CA THR A 189 7.03 -20.37 0.94
C THR A 189 6.05 -19.38 1.56
N LEU A 190 6.57 -18.27 2.08
CA LEU A 190 5.79 -17.23 2.75
C LEU A 190 5.70 -15.98 1.87
N SER A 191 4.53 -15.34 1.85
CA SER A 191 4.37 -14.02 1.25
C SER A 191 5.11 -12.95 2.05
N LEU A 192 5.24 -11.78 1.43
CA LEU A 192 5.50 -10.56 2.18
C LEU A 192 4.43 -10.35 3.26
N PRO A 193 4.73 -9.58 4.32
CA PRO A 193 3.74 -9.26 5.34
C PRO A 193 2.52 -8.61 4.72
N VAL A 194 1.36 -9.08 5.19
CA VAL A 194 0.05 -8.61 4.82
C VAL A 194 -0.67 -8.09 6.05
N VAL A 195 -1.31 -6.95 5.92
CA VAL A 195 -2.21 -6.37 6.92
C VAL A 195 -3.65 -6.52 6.43
N VAL A 196 -4.51 -7.06 7.28
CA VAL A 196 -5.93 -7.30 6.95
C VAL A 196 -6.79 -6.15 7.46
N ILE A 197 -7.62 -5.56 6.61
CA ILE A 197 -8.62 -4.54 6.93
C ILE A 197 -10.05 -5.06 6.78
N VAL A 198 -10.98 -4.46 7.53
CA VAL A 198 -12.42 -4.67 7.33
C VAL A 198 -13.07 -3.49 6.61
N HIS A 199 -12.51 -2.28 6.77
CA HIS A 199 -13.07 -1.05 6.22
C HIS A 199 -11.98 -0.17 5.61
N GLY A 200 -12.32 0.62 4.58
CA GLY A 200 -11.36 1.41 3.81
C GLY A 200 -10.70 2.55 4.62
N ASN A 201 -11.34 3.02 5.69
CA ASN A 201 -10.74 4.01 6.60
C ASN A 201 -9.49 3.50 7.35
N GLN A 202 -9.29 2.19 7.41
CA GLN A 202 -8.11 1.57 8.03
C GLN A 202 -6.92 1.49 7.08
N GLU A 203 -7.16 1.67 5.77
CA GLU A 203 -6.15 1.57 4.72
C GLU A 203 -4.91 2.45 4.99
N PRO A 204 -5.02 3.74 5.40
CA PRO A 204 -3.84 4.56 5.69
C PRO A 204 -2.94 3.93 6.75
N HIS A 205 -3.51 3.47 7.87
CA HIS A 205 -2.74 2.84 8.94
C HIS A 205 -2.15 1.49 8.52
N ALA A 206 -2.88 0.69 7.74
CA ALA A 206 -2.37 -0.58 7.20
C ALA A 206 -1.12 -0.35 6.34
N TRP A 207 -1.18 0.65 5.46
CA TRP A 207 -0.05 1.02 4.61
C TRP A 207 1.12 1.59 5.39
N ALA A 208 0.90 2.18 6.56
CA ALA A 208 2.00 2.60 7.43
C ALA A 208 2.86 1.39 7.81
N THR A 209 2.19 0.33 8.31
CA THR A 209 2.82 -0.91 8.79
C THR A 209 3.55 -1.62 7.66
N VAL A 210 2.88 -1.76 6.50
CA VAL A 210 3.47 -2.37 5.31
C VAL A 210 4.67 -1.58 4.80
N THR A 211 4.57 -0.25 4.74
CA THR A 211 5.67 0.59 4.24
C THR A 211 6.89 0.51 5.14
N TRP A 212 6.68 0.57 6.45
CA TRP A 212 7.75 0.45 7.42
C TRP A 212 8.44 -0.91 7.37
N ASP A 213 7.65 -1.98 7.25
CA ASP A 213 8.20 -3.33 7.15
C ASP A 213 8.99 -3.54 5.85
N ASN A 214 8.42 -3.16 4.70
CA ASN A 214 9.10 -3.31 3.42
C ASN A 214 10.39 -2.47 3.32
N ALA A 215 10.41 -1.28 3.93
CA ALA A 215 11.53 -0.37 3.83
C ALA A 215 12.70 -0.75 4.76
N PHE A 216 12.41 -1.32 5.93
CA PHE A 216 13.39 -1.48 7.02
C PHE A 216 13.55 -2.92 7.51
N ALA A 217 13.09 -3.90 6.73
CA ALA A 217 13.31 -5.32 7.00
C ALA A 217 14.77 -5.72 6.73
N GLU A 218 15.46 -6.25 7.74
CA GLU A 218 16.81 -6.80 7.57
C GLU A 218 16.81 -8.20 6.91
N PRO A 219 17.81 -8.51 6.07
CA PRO A 219 18.04 -9.87 5.56
C PRO A 219 18.15 -10.91 6.69
N GLY A 220 17.41 -12.03 6.58
CA GLY A 220 17.51 -13.14 7.54
C GLY A 220 16.91 -12.84 8.93
N ARG A 221 16.16 -11.74 9.07
CA ARG A 221 15.44 -11.42 10.31
C ARG A 221 14.46 -12.53 10.72
N ILE A 222 14.11 -12.54 12.01
CA ILE A 222 12.91 -13.21 12.49
C ILE A 222 11.71 -12.63 11.71
N PRO A 223 10.79 -13.46 11.17
CA PRO A 223 9.63 -13.00 10.42
C PRO A 223 8.97 -11.79 11.07
N PHE A 224 8.81 -10.74 10.26
CA PHE A 224 8.07 -9.51 10.60
C PHE A 224 8.71 -8.60 11.67
N ALA A 225 9.89 -8.95 12.19
CA ALA A 225 10.66 -8.08 13.09
C ALA A 225 11.17 -6.82 12.34
N VAL A 226 10.89 -5.63 12.88
CA VAL A 226 11.29 -4.36 12.29
C VAL A 226 11.88 -3.45 13.36
N PRO A 227 12.82 -2.55 13.00
CA PRO A 227 13.34 -1.58 13.95
C PRO A 227 12.25 -0.61 14.41
N ASP A 228 12.27 -0.25 15.69
CA ASP A 228 11.38 0.77 16.27
C ASP A 228 11.79 2.19 15.87
N LYS A 229 13.08 2.39 15.56
CA LYS A 229 13.65 3.69 15.16
C LYS A 229 14.59 3.50 13.98
N VAL A 230 14.51 4.42 13.02
CA VAL A 230 15.28 4.37 11.77
C VAL A 230 15.87 5.73 11.47
N ALA A 231 17.06 5.77 10.85
CA ALA A 231 17.69 7.02 10.44
C ALA A 231 16.83 7.76 9.41
N TRP A 232 16.72 9.09 9.54
CA TRP A 232 15.89 9.92 8.67
C TRP A 232 16.25 9.75 7.20
N GLN A 233 17.53 9.58 6.87
CA GLN A 233 17.96 9.39 5.49
C GLN A 233 17.30 8.17 4.84
N GLU A 234 17.19 7.05 5.57
CA GLU A 234 16.53 5.84 5.08
C GLU A 234 15.01 6.05 4.97
N VAL A 235 14.40 6.74 5.95
CA VAL A 235 12.98 7.09 5.90
C VAL A 235 12.66 8.01 4.73
N ALA A 236 13.47 9.05 4.51
CA ALA A 236 13.34 9.99 3.41
C ALA A 236 13.43 9.28 2.05
N ASN A 237 14.38 8.34 1.91
CA ASN A 237 14.50 7.52 0.71
C ASN A 237 13.27 6.63 0.50
N ALA A 238 12.77 5.98 1.55
CA ALA A 238 11.57 5.15 1.48
C ALA A 238 10.32 5.97 1.09
N LEU A 239 10.15 7.16 1.69
CA LEU A 239 9.07 8.10 1.35
C LEU A 239 9.19 8.57 -0.10
N ASN A 240 10.40 8.92 -0.55
CA ASN A 240 10.65 9.35 -1.92
C ASN A 240 10.34 8.23 -2.94
N MET A 241 10.83 7.02 -2.69
CA MET A 241 10.54 5.86 -3.54
C MET A 241 9.03 5.61 -3.64
N LYS A 242 8.33 5.60 -2.50
CA LYS A 242 6.88 5.38 -2.47
C LYS A 242 6.12 6.50 -3.18
N PHE A 243 6.50 7.76 -2.96
CA PHE A 243 5.88 8.91 -3.59
C PHE A 243 6.11 8.93 -5.11
N LYS A 244 7.34 8.64 -5.55
CA LYS A 244 7.70 8.54 -6.97
C LYS A 244 6.92 7.42 -7.66
N ALA A 245 6.81 6.25 -7.03
CA ALA A 245 6.04 5.14 -7.58
C ALA A 245 4.55 5.50 -7.76
N ALA A 246 3.96 6.23 -6.80
CA ALA A 246 2.55 6.63 -6.87
C ALA A 246 2.28 7.80 -7.82
N THR A 247 3.20 8.77 -7.93
CA THR A 247 2.95 10.06 -8.60
C THR A 247 3.74 10.26 -9.89
N GLY A 248 4.75 9.43 -10.17
CA GLY A 248 5.61 9.51 -11.36
C GLY A 248 6.83 10.44 -11.24
N ARG A 249 6.91 11.28 -10.20
CA ARG A 249 8.04 12.20 -9.99
C ARG A 249 8.55 12.14 -8.55
N SER A 250 9.87 12.17 -8.38
CA SER A 250 10.53 12.14 -7.07
C SER A 250 10.36 13.45 -6.30
N LEU A 251 10.46 13.34 -4.99
CA LEU A 251 10.57 14.47 -4.07
C LEU A 251 11.95 15.13 -4.25
N THR A 252 11.97 16.46 -4.21
CA THR A 252 13.22 17.25 -4.19
C THR A 252 13.81 17.31 -2.78
N ASP A 253 15.07 17.73 -2.64
CA ASP A 253 15.72 17.88 -1.34
C ASP A 253 14.96 18.86 -0.43
N ASP A 254 14.39 19.94 -0.99
CA ASP A 254 13.56 20.88 -0.25
C ASP A 254 12.26 20.23 0.26
N ASN A 255 11.66 19.33 -0.54
CA ASN A 255 10.49 18.58 -0.10
C ASN A 255 10.85 17.61 1.03
N LEU A 256 12.00 16.92 0.92
CA LEU A 256 12.48 16.02 1.98
C LEU A 256 12.82 16.80 3.26
N ARG A 257 13.39 18.00 3.14
CA ARG A 257 13.62 18.89 4.28
C ARG A 257 12.33 19.27 4.99
N PHE A 258 11.31 19.69 4.23
CA PHE A 258 9.98 19.99 4.77
C PHE A 258 9.36 18.78 5.48
N LEU A 259 9.50 17.58 4.91
CA LEU A 259 9.01 16.35 5.52
C LEU A 259 9.74 16.02 6.82
N GLY A 260 11.05 16.25 6.88
CA GLY A 260 11.85 16.09 8.09
C GLY A 260 11.39 17.04 9.20
N GLU A 261 11.26 18.33 8.88
CA GLU A 261 10.72 19.34 9.82
C GLU A 261 9.36 18.91 10.40
N LYS A 262 8.46 18.42 9.54
CA LYS A 262 7.12 17.98 9.94
C LYS A 262 7.14 16.68 10.76
N ALA A 263 7.93 15.68 10.35
CA ALA A 263 8.02 14.39 11.02
C ALA A 263 8.61 14.52 12.42
N PHE A 264 9.69 15.30 12.57
CA PHE A 264 10.35 15.55 13.85
C PHE A 264 9.67 16.63 14.69
N ARG A 265 8.70 17.37 14.14
CA ARG A 265 7.99 18.47 14.81
C ARG A 265 8.95 19.57 15.28
N ASN A 266 10.09 19.68 14.60
CA ASN A 266 11.17 20.58 14.97
C ASN A 266 11.64 21.30 13.72
N THR A 267 11.56 22.62 13.72
CA THR A 267 11.91 23.50 12.59
C THR A 267 13.28 24.17 12.74
N GLN A 268 13.97 23.91 13.85
CA GLN A 268 15.24 24.57 14.20
C GLN A 268 16.47 23.77 13.76
N VAL A 269 16.26 22.58 13.20
CA VAL A 269 17.34 21.69 12.79
C VAL A 269 17.68 21.94 11.32
N ALA A 270 18.94 22.30 11.06
CA ALA A 270 19.41 22.55 9.70
C ALA A 270 19.70 21.27 8.90
N ASP A 271 19.98 20.16 9.58
CA ASP A 271 20.20 18.85 8.96
C ASP A 271 19.61 17.72 9.81
N TYR A 272 18.69 16.97 9.21
CA TYR A 272 18.00 15.84 9.85
C TYR A 272 18.66 14.50 9.54
N SER A 273 19.69 14.46 8.68
CA SER A 273 20.31 13.23 8.16
C SER A 273 20.73 12.23 9.25
N GLY A 274 21.29 12.73 10.36
CA GLY A 274 21.73 11.94 11.51
C GLY A 274 20.67 11.69 12.59
N MET A 275 19.44 12.15 12.41
CA MET A 275 18.35 11.94 13.37
C MET A 275 17.64 10.61 13.13
N TYR A 276 17.09 10.05 14.20
CA TYR A 276 16.32 8.80 14.16
C TYR A 276 14.85 9.08 14.40
N LEU A 277 14.00 8.66 13.47
CA LEU A 277 12.55 8.75 13.57
C LEU A 277 12.00 7.44 14.17
N SER A 278 11.17 7.52 15.20
CA SER A 278 10.49 6.33 15.73
C SER A 278 9.22 5.98 14.95
N TRP A 279 8.83 4.71 15.02
CA TRP A 279 7.53 4.23 14.54
C TRP A 279 6.37 5.02 15.17
N SER A 280 6.49 5.36 16.45
CA SER A 280 5.48 6.19 17.14
C SER A 280 5.34 7.57 16.51
N GLN A 281 6.45 8.27 16.26
CA GLN A 281 6.45 9.60 15.63
C GLN A 281 5.95 9.55 14.18
N PHE A 282 6.26 8.46 13.48
CA PHE A 282 5.86 8.25 12.10
C PHE A 282 4.35 8.13 11.92
N CYS A 283 3.68 7.28 12.72
CA CYS A 283 2.27 6.93 12.47
C CYS A 283 1.39 6.69 13.71
N LYS A 284 1.85 6.97 14.94
CA LYS A 284 1.02 6.84 16.17
C LYS A 284 0.75 8.16 16.84
N GLU A 285 1.75 9.03 16.92
CA GLU A 285 1.65 10.30 17.58
C GLU A 285 1.01 11.32 16.63
N PRO A 286 -0.11 11.97 17.02
CA PRO A 286 -0.72 13.01 16.19
C PRO A 286 0.20 14.22 16.09
N LEU A 287 0.21 14.90 14.95
CA LEU A 287 0.99 16.14 14.77
C LEU A 287 0.52 17.24 15.75
N PRO A 288 1.40 18.19 16.12
CA PRO A 288 1.01 19.30 17.01
C PRO A 288 -0.23 20.04 16.49
N GLU A 289 -1.20 20.28 17.37
CA GLU A 289 -2.48 20.95 17.06
C GLU A 289 -3.35 20.23 16.02
N ARG A 290 -3.12 18.92 15.81
CA ARG A 290 -3.87 18.10 14.85
C ARG A 290 -4.33 16.79 15.46
N ASN A 291 -5.34 16.20 14.82
CA ASN A 291 -5.91 14.92 15.22
C ASN A 291 -5.44 13.75 14.34
N PHE A 292 -4.43 13.98 13.50
CA PHE A 292 -3.86 13.00 12.59
C PHE A 292 -2.34 13.00 12.68
N THR A 293 -1.75 11.86 12.34
CA THR A 293 -0.32 11.56 12.39
C THR A 293 0.41 12.07 11.14
N PHE A 294 1.74 12.06 11.18
CA PHE A 294 2.57 12.40 10.03
C PHE A 294 2.25 11.51 8.82
N TRP A 295 2.18 10.20 9.03
CA TRP A 295 1.89 9.25 7.95
C TRP A 295 0.51 9.44 7.34
N GLU A 296 -0.54 9.65 8.13
CA GLU A 296 -1.89 9.88 7.58
C GLU A 296 -1.93 11.10 6.67
N TRP A 297 -1.27 12.18 7.09
CA TRP A 297 -1.13 13.39 6.28
C TRP A 297 -0.37 13.11 4.98
N PHE A 298 0.80 12.45 5.06
CA PHE A 298 1.60 12.13 3.90
C PHE A 298 0.88 11.20 2.93
N TYR A 299 0.21 10.17 3.45
CA TYR A 299 -0.59 9.23 2.67
C TYR A 299 -1.75 9.94 1.95
N ALA A 300 -2.46 10.83 2.64
CA ALA A 300 -3.55 11.59 2.04
C ALA A 300 -3.07 12.52 0.91
N VAL A 301 -1.92 13.18 1.09
CA VAL A 301 -1.26 13.99 0.05
C VAL A 301 -0.86 13.13 -1.15
N MET A 302 -0.23 11.99 -0.91
CA MET A 302 0.17 11.05 -1.96
C MET A 302 -1.04 10.51 -2.73
N LYS A 303 -2.10 10.13 -2.01
CA LYS A 303 -3.36 9.63 -2.59
C LYS A 303 -4.03 10.67 -3.48
N LEU A 304 -4.19 11.90 -2.97
CA LEU A 304 -4.72 13.03 -3.72
C LEU A 304 -3.91 13.30 -4.99
N THR A 305 -2.57 13.30 -4.85
CA THR A 305 -1.67 13.58 -5.96
C THR A 305 -1.79 12.52 -7.05
N ARG A 306 -1.80 11.24 -6.66
CA ARG A 306 -1.97 10.12 -7.58
C ARG A 306 -3.30 10.18 -8.34
N GLU A 307 -4.39 10.47 -7.64
CA GLU A 307 -5.75 10.39 -8.19
C GLU A 307 -6.12 11.59 -9.06
N HIS A 308 -5.72 12.80 -8.65
CA HIS A 308 -6.22 14.04 -9.26
C HIS A 308 -5.13 14.94 -9.84
N LEU A 309 -3.88 14.84 -9.35
CA LEU A 309 -2.85 15.85 -9.62
C LEU A 309 -1.58 15.27 -10.25
N ARG A 310 -1.64 14.03 -10.78
CA ARG A 310 -0.45 13.30 -11.24
C ARG A 310 0.29 14.05 -12.34
N GLN A 311 -0.43 14.54 -13.35
CA GLN A 311 0.17 15.26 -14.48
C GLN A 311 0.70 16.64 -14.08
N PRO A 312 -0.08 17.53 -13.40
CA PRO A 312 0.46 18.81 -12.93
C PRO A 312 1.67 18.66 -11.99
N TRP A 313 1.70 17.61 -11.17
CA TRP A 313 2.85 17.29 -10.31
C TRP A 313 4.08 16.89 -11.12
N ALA A 314 3.91 15.99 -12.10
CA ALA A 314 4.98 15.53 -12.98
C ALA A 314 5.63 16.70 -13.76
N ASP A 315 4.82 17.65 -14.20
CA ASP A 315 5.26 18.83 -14.94
C ASP A 315 5.82 19.96 -14.05
N GLY A 316 5.79 19.78 -12.74
CA GLY A 316 6.32 20.74 -11.78
C GLY A 316 5.48 22.00 -11.59
N ALA A 317 4.22 21.97 -12.00
CA ALA A 317 3.28 23.06 -11.75
C ALA A 317 2.85 23.16 -10.26
N ILE A 318 3.05 22.09 -9.49
CA ILE A 318 2.73 22.04 -8.06
C ILE A 318 4.03 22.04 -7.25
N MET A 319 4.20 23.06 -6.41
CA MET A 319 5.32 23.14 -5.46
C MET A 319 5.14 22.17 -4.28
N GLY A 320 3.90 22.05 -3.79
CA GLY A 320 3.48 20.99 -2.87
C GLY A 320 3.95 21.21 -1.43
N PHE A 321 5.18 20.81 -1.11
CA PHE A 321 5.67 20.74 0.28
C PHE A 321 6.28 22.06 0.74
N VAL A 322 5.44 23.05 1.03
CA VAL A 322 5.86 24.38 1.49
C VAL A 322 4.94 24.89 2.61
N ARG A 323 5.56 25.49 3.65
CA ARG A 323 4.85 26.04 4.81
C ARG A 323 4.07 27.29 4.43
N LYS A 324 3.01 27.58 5.19
CA LYS A 324 2.25 28.83 5.08
C LYS A 324 3.16 30.07 5.07
N LYS A 325 3.97 30.24 6.12
CA LYS A 325 4.88 31.40 6.26
C LYS A 325 5.91 31.49 5.13
N GLN A 326 6.46 30.36 4.71
CA GLN A 326 7.43 30.32 3.61
C GLN A 326 6.78 30.72 2.28
N ALA A 327 5.56 30.26 1.99
CA ALA A 327 4.81 30.67 0.82
C ALA A 327 4.51 32.19 0.83
N GLU A 328 4.18 32.77 1.99
CA GLU A 328 3.96 34.21 2.15
C GLU A 328 5.25 35.02 1.86
N GLU A 329 6.39 34.58 2.40
CA GLU A 329 7.69 35.22 2.17
C GLU A 329 8.16 35.10 0.71
N MET A 330 7.80 34.01 0.03
CA MET A 330 8.12 33.80 -1.38
C MET A 330 7.26 34.67 -2.30
N LEU A 331 5.96 34.72 -2.05
CA LEU A 331 5.00 35.47 -2.88
C LEU A 331 5.03 36.98 -2.67
N SER A 332 5.35 37.46 -1.46
CA SER A 332 5.44 38.90 -1.17
C SER A 332 6.51 39.64 -1.97
N LYS A 333 7.46 38.91 -2.55
CA LYS A 333 8.53 39.44 -3.42
C LYS A 333 8.20 39.36 -4.91
N CYS A 334 7.05 38.79 -5.27
CA CYS A 334 6.65 38.57 -6.65
C CYS A 334 5.67 39.64 -7.15
N ALA A 335 5.43 39.66 -8.47
CA ALA A 335 4.44 40.55 -9.08
C ALA A 335 3.00 40.16 -8.73
N ASN A 336 2.09 41.14 -8.72
CA ASN A 336 0.65 40.92 -8.50
C ASN A 336 0.09 39.81 -9.40
N GLY A 337 -0.75 38.96 -8.83
CA GLY A 337 -1.35 37.80 -9.51
C GLY A 337 -0.42 36.59 -9.65
N THR A 338 0.78 36.63 -9.07
CA THR A 338 1.62 35.44 -8.93
C THR A 338 1.04 34.49 -7.90
N PHE A 339 0.97 33.21 -8.22
CA PHE A 339 0.43 32.18 -7.32
C PHE A 339 1.30 30.93 -7.25
N LEU A 340 1.11 30.17 -6.18
CA LEU A 340 1.70 28.84 -6.03
C LEU A 340 0.71 27.87 -5.39
N LEU A 341 0.94 26.58 -5.63
CA LEU A 341 0.15 25.48 -5.11
C LEU A 341 0.92 24.76 -4.02
N ARG A 342 0.33 24.65 -2.83
CA ARG A 342 0.90 23.92 -1.70
C ARG A 342 -0.11 22.95 -1.09
N PHE A 343 0.41 21.89 -0.49
CA PHE A 343 -0.41 20.97 0.30
C PHE A 343 -0.80 21.63 1.61
N SER A 344 -2.07 21.45 1.98
CA SER A 344 -2.59 21.95 3.24
C SER A 344 -1.95 21.20 4.39
N ASP A 345 -1.49 21.95 5.39
CA ASP A 345 -1.03 21.35 6.62
C ASP A 345 -2.22 20.83 7.43
N SER A 346 -3.30 21.61 7.51
CA SER A 346 -4.44 21.43 8.43
C SER A 346 -5.50 20.45 7.94
N GLU A 347 -5.55 20.22 6.64
CA GLU A 347 -6.59 19.39 6.02
C GLU A 347 -5.95 18.21 5.28
N LEU A 348 -6.37 17.00 5.64
CA LEU A 348 -5.85 15.76 5.05
C LEU A 348 -6.17 15.72 3.56
N GLY A 349 -5.12 15.60 2.74
CA GLY A 349 -5.29 15.56 1.28
C GLY A 349 -5.92 16.84 0.72
N GLY A 350 -5.64 17.98 1.35
CA GLY A 350 -6.02 19.29 0.84
C GLY A 350 -4.91 19.95 0.02
N VAL A 351 -5.25 20.67 -1.04
CA VAL A 351 -4.36 21.58 -1.79
C VAL A 351 -4.91 22.98 -1.76
N THR A 352 -4.08 23.96 -1.39
CA THR A 352 -4.46 25.37 -1.36
C THR A 352 -3.67 26.16 -2.40
N ILE A 353 -4.33 27.18 -2.94
CA ILE A 353 -3.74 28.17 -3.85
C ILE A 353 -3.42 29.40 -3.01
N ALA A 354 -2.15 29.77 -2.98
CA ALA A 354 -1.68 31.02 -2.39
C ALA A 354 -1.33 31.99 -3.52
N TRP A 355 -1.74 33.26 -3.42
CA TRP A 355 -1.46 34.29 -4.42
C TRP A 355 -1.17 35.65 -3.79
N VAL A 356 -0.45 36.51 -4.51
CA VAL A 356 -0.17 37.89 -4.11
C VAL A 356 -1.13 38.87 -4.80
N GLY A 357 -1.68 39.80 -4.02
CA GLY A 357 -2.56 40.87 -4.48
C GLY A 357 -1.84 42.18 -4.84
N GLU A 358 -2.63 43.20 -5.18
CA GLU A 358 -2.14 44.53 -5.60
C GLU A 358 -1.31 45.24 -4.52
N GLN A 359 -1.60 44.99 -3.24
CA GLN A 359 -0.89 45.60 -2.10
C GLN A 359 0.26 44.74 -1.57
N SER A 360 0.78 43.79 -2.36
CA SER A 360 1.76 42.78 -1.93
C SER A 360 1.29 41.91 -0.74
N GLU A 361 0.00 41.93 -0.44
CA GLU A 361 -0.63 41.05 0.54
C GLU A 361 -0.81 39.65 -0.06
N VAL A 362 -0.52 38.62 0.73
CA VAL A 362 -0.64 37.23 0.31
C VAL A 362 -1.93 36.64 0.84
N PHE A 363 -2.74 36.12 -0.06
CA PHE A 363 -4.00 35.45 0.24
C PHE A 363 -3.88 33.95 0.01
N MET A 364 -4.68 33.16 0.73
CA MET A 364 -4.72 31.70 0.58
C MET A 364 -6.16 31.23 0.53
N LEU A 365 -6.50 30.46 -0.51
CA LEU A 365 -7.82 29.87 -0.61
C LEU A 365 -7.99 28.74 0.40
N GLN A 366 -9.24 28.49 0.77
CA GLN A 366 -9.58 27.27 1.50
C GLN A 366 -9.09 26.05 0.71
N PRO A 367 -8.49 25.04 1.37
CA PRO A 367 -7.98 23.88 0.66
C PRO A 367 -9.06 23.12 -0.10
N PHE A 368 -8.71 22.67 -1.29
CA PHE A 368 -9.51 21.76 -2.10
C PHE A 368 -9.12 20.32 -1.82
N THR A 369 -10.11 19.46 -1.66
CA THR A 369 -9.96 18.03 -1.38
C THR A 369 -10.33 17.18 -2.60
N SER A 370 -10.17 15.85 -2.48
CA SER A 370 -10.62 14.90 -3.50
C SER A 370 -12.11 15.06 -3.86
N LYS A 371 -12.96 15.45 -2.90
CA LYS A 371 -14.39 15.72 -3.15
C LYS A 371 -14.58 16.92 -4.07
N ASP A 372 -13.76 17.95 -3.91
CA ASP A 372 -13.83 19.17 -4.73
C ASP A 372 -13.34 18.91 -6.15
N PHE A 373 -12.31 18.08 -6.30
CA PHE A 373 -11.78 17.69 -7.61
C PHE A 373 -12.70 16.73 -8.38
N ALA A 374 -13.51 15.95 -7.67
CA ALA A 374 -14.58 15.15 -8.30
C ALA A 374 -15.66 16.03 -8.95
N ILE A 375 -15.89 17.25 -8.44
CA ILE A 375 -16.85 18.20 -9.01
C ILE A 375 -16.22 18.97 -10.17
N ARG A 376 -15.00 19.47 -10.00
CA ARG A 376 -14.28 20.27 -11.00
C ARG A 376 -12.77 20.18 -10.79
N SER A 377 -12.04 19.96 -11.88
CA SER A 377 -10.59 19.74 -11.86
C SER A 377 -9.81 20.95 -11.32
N LEU A 378 -8.60 20.73 -10.80
CA LEU A 378 -7.73 21.82 -10.32
C LEU A 378 -7.46 22.85 -11.44
N ALA A 379 -7.21 22.40 -12.66
CA ALA A 379 -6.86 23.27 -13.77
C ALA A 379 -8.03 24.19 -14.15
N ASP A 380 -9.24 23.66 -14.22
CA ASP A 380 -10.44 24.46 -14.51
C ASP A 380 -10.71 25.47 -13.39
N ARG A 381 -10.52 25.09 -12.12
CA ARG A 381 -10.64 26.01 -10.98
C ARG A 381 -9.62 27.14 -11.04
N ILE A 382 -8.39 26.87 -11.47
CA ILE A 382 -7.35 27.89 -11.69
C ILE A 382 -7.73 28.80 -12.87
N SER A 383 -8.30 28.24 -13.94
CA SER A 383 -8.78 29.01 -15.10
C SER A 383 -9.90 29.98 -14.73
N ASP A 384 -10.83 29.56 -13.86
CA ASP A 384 -11.97 30.38 -13.43
C ASP A 384 -11.57 31.65 -12.67
N LEU A 385 -10.35 31.69 -12.10
CA LEU A 385 -9.86 32.78 -11.27
C LEU A 385 -9.02 33.76 -12.11
N PRO A 386 -9.56 34.93 -12.48
CA PRO A 386 -8.89 35.86 -13.39
C PRO A 386 -7.70 36.59 -12.76
N HIS A 387 -7.70 36.76 -11.43
CA HIS A 387 -6.62 37.39 -10.68
C HIS A 387 -5.36 36.51 -10.58
N LEU A 388 -5.45 35.22 -10.93
CA LEU A 388 -4.29 34.34 -11.04
C LEU A 388 -3.71 34.49 -12.46
N VAL A 389 -2.49 34.99 -12.56
CA VAL A 389 -1.85 35.34 -13.85
C VAL A 389 -0.58 34.55 -14.07
N TYR A 390 0.30 34.48 -13.07
CA TYR A 390 1.60 33.83 -13.17
C TYR A 390 1.73 32.73 -12.11
N LEU A 391 2.12 31.53 -12.52
CA LEU A 391 2.64 30.55 -11.58
C LEU A 391 4.04 30.98 -11.13
N TYR A 392 4.36 30.77 -9.86
CA TYR A 392 5.67 31.05 -9.28
C TYR A 392 6.83 30.59 -10.17
N LEU A 393 7.87 31.43 -10.31
CA LEU A 393 8.91 31.41 -11.36
C LEU A 393 8.48 32.03 -12.71
N ASP A 394 7.55 33.00 -12.68
CA ASP A 394 7.13 33.82 -13.82
C ASP A 394 6.61 33.03 -15.03
N ILE A 395 5.97 31.88 -14.79
CA ILE A 395 5.36 31.05 -15.83
C ILE A 395 3.91 31.50 -16.01
N SER A 396 3.45 31.75 -17.24
CA SER A 396 2.05 32.16 -17.43
C SER A 396 1.07 31.03 -17.05
N LYS A 397 -0.08 31.39 -16.50
CA LYS A 397 -1.13 30.44 -16.08
C LYS A 397 -1.50 29.46 -17.20
N ASP A 398 -1.70 29.97 -18.42
CA ASP A 398 -2.09 29.16 -19.58
C ASP A 398 -0.95 28.24 -20.04
N GLN A 399 0.31 28.66 -19.91
CA GLN A 399 1.45 27.80 -20.21
C GLN A 399 1.55 26.63 -19.21
N ALA A 400 1.26 26.87 -17.94
CA ALA A 400 1.32 25.85 -16.90
C ALA A 400 0.13 24.88 -16.95
N PHE A 401 -1.09 25.40 -17.11
CA PHE A 401 -2.33 24.62 -16.94
C PHE A 401 -3.20 24.49 -18.19
N GLY A 402 -2.94 25.25 -19.26
CA GLY A 402 -3.82 25.31 -20.44
C GLY A 402 -4.09 23.96 -21.10
N LYS A 403 -3.10 23.07 -21.09
CA LYS A 403 -3.23 21.69 -21.60
C LYS A 403 -4.17 20.80 -20.79
N TYR A 404 -4.55 21.20 -19.58
CA TYR A 404 -5.44 20.45 -18.70
C TYR A 404 -6.84 21.06 -18.59
N TYR A 405 -7.09 22.17 -19.29
CA TYR A 405 -8.42 22.78 -19.29
C TYR A 405 -9.39 21.86 -20.01
N THR A 406 -10.56 21.69 -19.41
CA THR A 406 -11.66 20.98 -20.05
C THR A 406 -12.09 21.80 -21.27
N PRO A 407 -12.04 21.23 -22.50
CA PRO A 407 -12.40 21.97 -23.70
C PRO A 407 -13.82 22.51 -23.59
N PHE A 408 -13.97 23.82 -23.76
CA PHE A 408 -15.28 24.45 -23.79
C PHE A 408 -15.91 24.22 -25.17
N ASN A 409 -16.84 23.27 -25.27
CA ASN A 409 -17.64 23.08 -26.48
C ASN A 409 -18.75 24.13 -26.55
N GLU A 410 -18.48 25.27 -27.18
CA GLU A 410 -19.51 26.29 -27.53
C GLU A 410 -20.68 25.69 -28.33
N ASN A 411 -20.43 24.60 -29.07
CA ASN A 411 -21.39 23.94 -29.94
C ASN A 411 -22.04 22.70 -29.30
N GLN A 412 -22.29 22.67 -27.99
CA GLN A 412 -23.24 21.66 -27.49
C GLN A 412 -24.62 22.00 -28.10
N PRO A 413 -25.20 21.14 -28.96
CA PRO A 413 -26.53 21.39 -29.45
C PRO A 413 -27.42 21.54 -28.22
N VAL A 414 -28.14 22.67 -28.15
CA VAL A 414 -29.23 22.83 -27.19
C VAL A 414 -30.02 21.54 -27.29
N SER A 415 -30.10 20.80 -26.18
CA SER A 415 -30.85 19.55 -26.12
C SER A 415 -32.16 19.78 -26.88
N SER A 416 -32.61 18.86 -27.74
CA SER A 416 -33.82 19.04 -28.57
C SER A 416 -35.07 19.46 -27.80
N ASN A 417 -35.02 19.38 -26.46
CA ASN A 417 -36.05 19.74 -25.50
C ASN A 417 -35.83 21.12 -24.82
N GLY A 418 -34.93 21.97 -25.32
CA GLY A 418 -34.72 23.35 -24.83
C GLY A 418 -33.89 23.49 -23.54
N TYR A 419 -33.37 22.41 -22.97
CA TYR A 419 -32.54 22.47 -21.76
C TYR A 419 -31.10 22.87 -22.07
N VAL A 420 -30.65 23.97 -21.45
CA VAL A 420 -29.26 24.45 -21.43
C VAL A 420 -28.57 23.92 -20.17
N LYS A 421 -27.39 23.31 -20.33
CA LYS A 421 -26.63 22.78 -19.18
C LYS A 421 -25.93 23.92 -18.44
N PRO A 422 -26.13 24.07 -17.11
CA PRO A 422 -25.39 25.05 -16.32
C PRO A 422 -23.92 24.65 -16.17
N LEU A 423 -23.02 25.63 -16.14
CA LEU A 423 -21.59 25.45 -15.87
C LEU A 423 -21.26 25.94 -14.45
N LEU A 424 -20.70 25.06 -13.62
CA LEU A 424 -20.20 25.44 -12.30
C LEU A 424 -18.81 26.07 -12.43
N VAL A 425 -18.62 27.25 -11.85
CA VAL A 425 -17.36 27.99 -11.84
C VAL A 425 -16.90 28.28 -10.41
N THR A 426 -15.58 28.35 -10.22
CA THR A 426 -15.00 28.79 -8.95
C THR A 426 -14.87 30.30 -8.93
N HIS A 427 -15.45 30.96 -7.92
CA HIS A 427 -15.39 32.40 -7.77
C HIS A 427 -15.02 32.78 -6.34
N VAL A 428 -14.16 33.79 -6.18
CA VAL A 428 -13.77 34.36 -4.89
C VAL A 428 -14.51 35.68 -4.72
N PRO A 429 -15.43 35.80 -3.74
CA PRO A 429 -16.17 37.05 -3.50
C PRO A 429 -15.22 38.24 -3.32
N GLY A 430 -15.47 39.33 -4.05
CA GLY A 430 -14.68 40.56 -3.98
C GLY A 430 -13.43 40.61 -4.89
N TRP A 431 -13.13 39.55 -5.64
CA TRP A 431 -11.93 39.43 -6.49
C TRP A 431 -12.23 39.16 -7.99
N GLY A 432 -13.44 39.52 -8.44
CA GLY A 432 -13.87 39.44 -9.84
C GLY A 432 -13.40 40.64 -10.66
N GLY A 433 -13.00 40.42 -11.91
CA GLY A 433 -12.51 41.46 -12.83
C GLY A 433 -13.56 42.51 -13.24
N PRO A 434 -13.20 43.48 -14.10
CA PRO A 434 -13.99 44.68 -14.40
C PRO A 434 -15.42 44.42 -14.91
N SER A 435 -15.73 43.22 -15.40
CA SER A 435 -17.05 42.83 -15.91
C SER A 435 -18.00 42.26 -14.85
N MET A 436 -17.55 42.06 -13.60
CA MET A 436 -18.38 41.50 -12.52
C MET A 436 -18.78 42.50 -11.43
N TYR A 437 -18.38 43.77 -11.51
CA TYR A 437 -18.79 44.84 -10.59
C TYR A 437 -20.30 45.13 -10.57
N MET A 438 -21.11 44.43 -11.38
CA MET A 438 -22.56 44.59 -11.45
C MET A 438 -23.37 43.42 -10.87
N SER A 439 -22.73 42.42 -10.27
CA SER A 439 -23.44 41.32 -9.60
C SER A 439 -23.20 41.35 -8.10
N SER A 440 -23.86 42.30 -7.44
CA SER A 440 -24.19 42.16 -6.02
C SER A 440 -25.03 40.89 -5.88
N CYS A 441 -24.40 39.74 -5.60
CA CYS A 441 -25.17 38.59 -5.14
C CYS A 441 -25.70 38.96 -3.75
N PRO A 442 -27.02 39.14 -3.54
CA PRO A 442 -27.54 39.22 -2.19
C PRO A 442 -27.13 37.95 -1.46
N ASN A 443 -26.57 38.07 -0.25
CA ASN A 443 -26.22 36.92 0.58
C ASN A 443 -27.41 35.96 0.61
N THR A 444 -27.25 34.76 0.05
CA THR A 444 -28.13 33.64 0.36
C THR A 444 -28.08 33.45 1.88
N PRO A 445 -29.22 33.36 2.59
CA PRO A 445 -29.21 33.14 4.03
C PRO A 445 -28.46 31.83 4.29
N GLN A 446 -27.34 31.93 5.01
CA GLN A 446 -26.66 30.76 5.53
C GLN A 446 -27.66 30.04 6.43
N ASN A 447 -28.04 28.82 6.04
CA ASN A 447 -28.76 27.91 6.93
C ASN A 447 -27.82 27.58 8.10
N MET A 448 -27.94 28.38 9.16
CA MET A 448 -27.32 28.14 10.45
C MET A 448 -28.09 27.03 11.15
N TYR A 449 -28.00 25.79 10.65
CA TYR A 449 -28.41 24.62 11.42
C TYR A 449 -27.31 24.31 12.44
N GLN A 450 -27.30 25.06 13.54
CA GLN A 450 -26.90 24.51 14.83
C GLN A 450 -28.10 23.74 15.38
N PRO A 451 -27.99 22.43 15.68
CA PRO A 451 -28.95 21.81 16.58
C PRO A 451 -28.60 22.27 18.00
N GLN A 452 -29.10 23.44 18.39
CA GLN A 452 -29.23 23.81 19.79
C GLN A 452 -30.46 23.09 20.34
N SER A 453 -30.24 22.01 21.10
CA SER A 453 -31.25 21.48 22.00
C SER A 453 -31.46 22.49 23.15
N PRO A 454 -32.69 22.81 23.57
CA PRO A 454 -32.92 23.73 24.66
C PRO A 454 -32.62 23.06 26.01
N ASP A 455 -31.80 23.71 26.82
CA ASP A 455 -31.62 23.41 28.23
C ASP A 455 -32.54 24.35 29.05
N PRO A 456 -33.51 23.84 29.84
CA PRO A 456 -34.28 24.67 30.75
C PRO A 456 -33.58 24.75 32.11
N SER A 457 -33.05 25.94 32.43
CA SER A 457 -32.46 26.22 33.73
C SER A 457 -33.50 26.36 34.84
N THR A 458 -33.17 25.74 35.98
CA THR A 458 -33.48 26.10 37.38
C THR A 458 -34.88 25.83 37.94
N THR A 459 -34.97 24.86 38.87
CA THR A 459 -35.13 25.12 40.32
C THR A 459 -34.83 23.86 41.17
N ARG A 460 -33.87 24.03 42.11
CA ARG A 460 -33.74 23.48 43.48
C ARG A 460 -34.64 22.30 43.93
N ASP A 461 -34.03 21.19 44.36
CA ASP A 461 -33.83 20.77 45.77
C ASP A 461 -33.47 19.26 45.90
N THR A 462 -32.50 18.95 46.76
CA THR A 462 -32.09 17.60 47.25
C THR A 462 -32.95 17.15 48.45
N PRO A 463 -32.81 15.94 49.06
CA PRO A 463 -32.27 14.63 48.63
C PRO A 463 -33.20 13.42 48.99
N SER A 464 -32.80 12.18 48.63
CA SER A 464 -32.77 10.96 49.50
C SER A 464 -33.40 9.66 48.96
N VAL A 465 -32.68 8.56 49.25
CA VAL A 465 -33.06 7.13 49.48
C VAL A 465 -33.61 6.19 48.38
N SER A 466 -32.79 5.17 48.11
CA SER A 466 -33.04 3.72 48.22
C SER A 466 -33.86 2.91 47.18
N SER A 467 -33.27 1.74 46.87
CA SER A 467 -33.86 0.43 46.49
C SER A 467 -34.56 0.33 45.14
N ALA A 468 -34.67 -0.80 44.44
CA ALA A 468 -34.06 -2.14 44.36
C ALA A 468 -34.88 -2.89 43.27
N VAL A 469 -34.35 -3.96 42.66
CA VAL A 469 -35.06 -5.05 41.92
C VAL A 469 -35.93 -4.62 40.69
N SER A 470 -36.15 -5.35 39.60
CA SER A 470 -35.81 -6.69 39.10
C SER A 470 -36.39 -6.81 37.67
N ASP A 471 -35.77 -7.66 36.86
CA ASP A 471 -36.37 -8.59 35.88
C ASP A 471 -37.23 -8.16 34.68
N SER A 472 -36.80 -8.71 33.54
CA SER A 472 -37.57 -9.53 32.58
C SER A 472 -38.07 -8.94 31.23
N ILE A 473 -37.45 -9.46 30.16
CA ILE A 473 -38.02 -10.23 29.03
C ILE A 473 -39.22 -9.63 28.26
N ASN A 474 -38.98 -9.24 27.00
CA ASN A 474 -39.56 -9.79 25.75
C ASN A 474 -39.25 -8.87 24.56
N SER A 475 -38.59 -9.36 23.50
CA SER A 475 -39.23 -9.88 22.27
C SER A 475 -40.15 -8.85 21.60
N TYR A 476 -39.68 -8.25 20.50
CA TYR A 476 -40.56 -7.65 19.50
C TYR A 476 -40.17 -8.03 18.07
N HIS A 477 -41.23 -8.37 17.35
CA HIS A 477 -41.35 -8.70 15.96
C HIS A 477 -40.94 -7.57 15.00
N SER A 478 -40.58 -8.02 13.81
CA SER A 478 -40.36 -7.30 12.55
C SER A 478 -41.47 -6.29 12.19
N ALA A 479 -41.05 -5.14 11.67
CA ALA A 479 -41.78 -4.42 10.62
C ALA A 479 -40.76 -3.73 9.70
N ALA A 480 -40.78 -4.13 8.43
CA ALA A 480 -39.96 -3.59 7.37
C ALA A 480 -40.41 -2.18 6.99
N ILE A 481 -39.45 -1.27 6.81
CA ILE A 481 -39.63 -0.04 6.03
C ILE A 481 -38.53 -0.04 4.98
N ALA A 482 -38.96 -0.09 3.73
CA ALA A 482 -38.14 0.02 2.55
C ALA A 482 -37.58 1.45 2.44
N GLY A 483 -36.26 1.58 2.55
CA GLY A 483 -35.49 2.73 2.10
C GLY A 483 -34.50 2.23 1.05
N GLY A 484 -34.66 2.70 -0.19
CA GLY A 484 -33.74 2.38 -1.27
C GLY A 484 -32.41 3.09 -1.07
N ASP A 485 -31.38 2.31 -0.78
CA ASP A 485 -29.99 2.75 -0.90
C ASP A 485 -29.56 2.61 -2.37
N MET A 486 -29.15 3.74 -2.96
CA MET A 486 -28.43 3.75 -4.22
C MET A 486 -27.03 3.18 -3.98
N ASP A 487 -26.83 1.93 -4.38
CA ASP A 487 -25.51 1.31 -4.50
C ASP A 487 -24.64 2.14 -5.47
N TYR A 488 -23.64 2.82 -4.92
CA TYR A 488 -22.54 3.34 -5.72
C TYR A 488 -21.63 2.16 -6.06
N ASP A 489 -21.76 1.63 -7.28
CA ASP A 489 -20.77 0.75 -7.90
C ASP A 489 -19.43 1.49 -7.99
N PHE A 490 -18.56 1.23 -7.01
CA PHE A 490 -17.18 1.67 -7.03
C PHE A 490 -16.46 0.84 -8.08
N ILE A 491 -16.13 1.48 -9.20
CA ILE A 491 -15.26 0.90 -10.23
C ILE A 491 -13.96 0.44 -9.52
N ASP A 492 -13.69 -0.86 -9.59
CA ASP A 492 -12.45 -1.50 -9.11
C ASP A 492 -11.25 -0.85 -9.80
N LEU A 493 -10.68 0.17 -9.16
CA LEU A 493 -9.42 0.76 -9.55
C LEU A 493 -8.27 -0.14 -9.04
N PRO A 494 -7.21 -0.35 -9.85
CA PRO A 494 -6.09 -1.19 -9.45
C PRO A 494 -5.48 -0.72 -8.12
N THR A 495 -5.21 -1.67 -7.23
CA THR A 495 -4.51 -1.40 -5.97
C THR A 495 -3.09 -0.89 -6.23
N MET A 496 -2.48 -0.22 -5.23
CA MET A 496 -1.15 0.42 -5.33
C MET A 496 -0.04 -0.44 -5.97
N ASP A 497 -0.18 -1.76 -6.01
CA ASP A 497 0.82 -2.70 -6.49
C ASP A 497 0.58 -3.26 -7.90
N ASP A 498 -0.52 -2.94 -8.59
CA ASP A 498 -0.78 -3.48 -9.94
C ASP A 498 0.14 -2.87 -11.04
N GLN A 499 1.06 -1.95 -10.68
CA GLN A 499 2.00 -1.32 -11.60
C GLN A 499 3.48 -1.40 -11.16
N LEU A 500 3.87 -2.37 -10.34
CA LEU A 500 5.30 -2.70 -10.19
C LEU A 500 5.78 -3.51 -11.40
N ASP A 501 6.01 -2.83 -12.52
CA ASP A 501 6.75 -3.39 -13.66
C ASP A 501 8.24 -3.38 -13.32
N LEU A 502 8.75 -4.50 -12.78
CA LEU A 502 10.13 -4.70 -12.32
C LEU A 502 11.18 -4.81 -13.45
N ASN A 503 10.86 -4.35 -14.67
CA ASN A 503 11.69 -4.53 -15.86
C ASN A 503 12.99 -3.69 -15.89
N GLY A 504 13.32 -2.94 -14.83
CA GLY A 504 14.47 -2.01 -14.80
C GLY A 504 15.47 -2.18 -13.65
N ILE A 505 15.33 -3.18 -12.77
CA ILE A 505 16.23 -3.32 -11.60
C ILE A 505 17.38 -4.26 -11.91
N THR A 506 18.61 -3.73 -11.92
CA THR A 506 19.85 -4.50 -12.10
C THR A 506 20.20 -5.31 -10.85
N PHE A 507 20.68 -6.53 -11.07
CA PHE A 507 20.97 -7.62 -10.11
C PHE A 507 21.97 -7.30 -8.97
N GLY A 508 22.54 -6.10 -8.89
CA GLY A 508 23.50 -5.72 -7.84
C GLY A 508 22.87 -5.39 -6.49
N ASP A 509 21.65 -4.87 -6.49
CA ASP A 509 21.08 -4.19 -5.30
C ASP A 509 20.18 -5.09 -4.42
N PHE A 510 19.95 -6.36 -4.81
CA PHE A 510 19.00 -7.26 -4.12
C PHE A 510 19.59 -8.59 -3.63
N VAL A 511 20.86 -8.88 -3.93
CA VAL A 511 21.43 -10.23 -3.75
C VAL A 511 21.79 -10.61 -2.30
N PRO A 512 22.06 -9.70 -1.34
CA PRO A 512 22.28 -10.15 0.04
C PRO A 512 21.00 -10.68 0.71
N THR A 513 19.82 -10.28 0.24
CA THR A 513 18.55 -10.46 0.98
C THR A 513 17.92 -11.84 0.84
N PHE A 514 18.35 -12.65 -0.13
CA PHE A 514 17.75 -13.97 -0.40
C PHE A 514 18.65 -15.16 -0.06
N THR A 515 19.87 -14.95 0.45
CA THR A 515 20.84 -16.05 0.65
C THR A 515 20.94 -16.58 2.08
N LYS A 516 20.15 -16.10 3.04
CA LYS A 516 20.15 -16.64 4.42
C LYS A 516 18.77 -16.63 5.08
N GLN A 517 17.83 -17.38 4.51
CA GLN A 517 16.70 -17.94 5.25
C GLN A 517 16.77 -19.47 5.32
N LEU A 518 18.01 -19.99 5.46
CA LEU A 518 18.31 -21.32 5.94
C LEU A 518 19.38 -21.20 7.03
#